data_AF-M0II19-F1
#
_entry.id   AF-M0II19-F1
#
_cell.length_a   1.000
_cell.length_b   1.000
_cell.length_c   1.000
_cell.angle_alpha   90.00
_cell.angle_beta   90.00
_cell.angle_gamma   90.00
#
_symmetry.space_group_name_H-M   'P 1'
#
loop_
_entity.id
_entity.type
_entity.pdbx_description
1 polymer ?
#
loop_
_entity_poly.entity_id
_entity_poly.type
_entity_poly.pdbx_seq_one_letter_code
_entity_poly.pdbx_strand_id
1 'polypeptide(L)'
;MYVVLGDFDAVLHEDASREKQLQLLRAHPDLGERTEMTDASEAEQASAGLDSLSRSQYETFQRLNETYRERFGFPFVMAVKDENPDAIAAAMERRVDHSESTEFRTALDEVHTIAELRLAERFSSG
;
A
#
# COMPACT_ATOMS: atom_id res chain seq x y z
N MET A 1 -2.33 -0.95 11.22
CA MET A 1 -0.98 -0.46 10.87
C MET A 1 -0.53 0.62 11.85
N TYR A 2 0.49 0.32 12.67
CA TYR A 2 1.22 1.32 13.47
C TYR A 2 2.29 1.96 12.59
N VAL A 3 1.91 2.93 11.78
CA VAL A 3 2.83 4.05 11.54
C VAL A 3 2.12 5.21 12.21
N VAL A 4 2.56 5.53 13.43
CA VAL A 4 2.04 6.67 14.17
C VAL A 4 2.30 7.89 13.29
N LEU A 5 1.37 8.85 13.21
CA LEU A 5 1.55 10.08 12.42
C LEU A 5 2.91 10.77 12.64
N GLY A 6 3.55 10.53 13.81
CA GLY A 6 4.91 11.01 14.11
C GLY A 6 6.06 10.32 13.37
N ASP A 7 5.91 9.06 12.94
CA ASP A 7 6.92 8.35 12.14
C ASP A 7 6.77 8.64 10.63
N PHE A 8 5.58 9.07 10.18
CA PHE A 8 5.33 9.49 8.80
C PHE A 8 6.13 10.74 8.43
N ASP A 9 6.06 11.79 9.25
CA ASP A 9 6.70 13.09 8.96
C ASP A 9 8.24 12.99 8.86
N ALA A 10 8.84 12.11 9.66
CA ALA A 10 10.30 11.92 9.72
C ALA A 10 10.88 11.02 8.62
N VAL A 11 10.06 10.17 7.99
CA VAL A 11 10.51 9.24 6.91
C VAL A 11 10.16 9.76 5.52
N LEU A 12 9.13 10.61 5.41
CA LEU A 12 8.69 11.22 4.16
C LEU A 12 9.50 12.47 3.75
N HIS A 13 10.36 12.99 4.63
CA HIS A 13 11.37 13.97 4.22
C HIS A 13 12.36 13.33 3.24
N GLU A 14 12.66 14.01 2.12
CA GLU A 14 13.62 13.55 1.10
C GLU A 14 15.03 13.26 1.67
N ASP A 15 15.33 13.80 2.86
CA ASP A 15 16.58 13.59 3.60
C ASP A 15 16.63 12.30 4.44
N ALA A 16 15.52 11.54 4.51
CA ALA A 16 15.54 10.24 5.17
C ALA A 16 16.44 9.28 4.37
N SER A 17 17.32 8.55 5.07
CA SER A 17 18.15 7.55 4.40
C SER A 17 17.27 6.52 3.69
N ARG A 18 17.72 6.03 2.53
CA ARG A 18 17.03 4.99 1.75
C ARG A 18 16.61 3.78 2.59
N GLU A 19 17.38 3.45 3.63
CA GLU A 19 17.09 2.38 4.58
C GLU A 19 15.84 2.65 5.42
N LYS A 20 15.63 3.89 5.90
CA LYS A 20 14.43 4.26 6.65
C LYS A 20 13.18 4.23 5.76
N GLN A 21 13.29 4.75 4.55
CA GLN A 21 12.23 4.68 3.54
C GLN A 21 11.86 3.23 3.22
N LEU A 22 12.87 2.34 3.06
CA LEU A 22 12.62 0.92 2.85
C LEU A 22 11.98 0.24 4.06
N GLN A 23 12.37 0.59 5.29
CA GLN A 23 11.70 0.08 6.50
C GLN A 23 10.24 0.50 6.55
N LEU A 24 9.92 1.74 6.18
CA LEU A 24 8.54 2.22 6.08
C LEU A 24 7.74 1.41 5.05
N LEU A 25 8.28 1.20 3.85
CA LEU A 25 7.61 0.37 2.83
C LEU A 25 7.38 -1.05 3.34
N ARG A 26 8.37 -1.66 4.00
CA ARG A 26 8.26 -3.02 4.57
C ARG A 26 7.30 -3.14 5.75
N ALA A 27 6.93 -2.04 6.39
CA ALA A 27 5.96 -2.05 7.48
C ALA A 27 4.50 -2.12 6.99
N HIS A 28 4.27 -1.98 5.67
CA HIS A 28 2.94 -2.09 5.08
C HIS A 28 2.51 -3.57 4.97
N PRO A 29 1.25 -3.90 5.30
CA PRO A 29 0.72 -5.24 5.04
C PRO A 29 0.54 -5.48 3.53
N ASP A 30 0.52 -6.74 3.12
CA ASP A 30 0.17 -7.10 1.75
C ASP A 30 -1.31 -6.78 1.48
N LEU A 31 -1.57 -6.30 0.26
CA LEU A 31 -2.90 -5.90 -0.19
C LEU A 31 -3.74 -7.17 -0.45
N GLY A 32 -4.93 -7.24 0.18
CA GLY A 32 -5.78 -8.44 0.17
C GLY A 32 -5.45 -9.48 1.26
N GLU A 33 -4.50 -9.20 2.15
CA GLU A 33 -4.25 -10.02 3.34
C GLU A 33 -5.21 -9.65 4.49
N ARG A 34 -5.78 -10.67 5.15
CA ARG A 34 -6.74 -10.51 6.28
C ARG A 34 -6.04 -10.46 7.66
N THR A 35 -4.80 -9.96 7.72
CA THR A 35 -4.06 -9.83 8.99
C THR A 35 -4.76 -8.82 9.91
N GLU A 36 -4.47 -8.82 11.22
CA GLU A 36 -5.02 -7.87 12.20
C GLU A 36 -4.76 -6.41 11.78
N MET A 37 -5.70 -5.86 11.02
CA MET A 37 -5.68 -4.52 10.50
C MET A 37 -6.26 -3.57 11.55
N THR A 38 -5.79 -2.32 11.55
CA THR A 38 -6.44 -1.27 12.34
C THR A 38 -7.72 -0.83 11.63
N ASP A 39 -8.73 -0.37 12.35
CA ASP A 39 -10.04 0.06 11.81
C ASP A 39 -9.94 0.89 10.51
N ALA A 40 -8.98 1.81 10.43
CA ALA A 40 -8.76 2.64 9.24
C ALA A 40 -8.26 1.85 8.01
N SER A 41 -7.39 0.85 8.21
CA SER A 41 -6.87 0.03 7.12
C SER A 41 -7.93 -0.96 6.62
N GLU A 42 -8.77 -1.48 7.53
CA GLU A 42 -9.90 -2.33 7.16
C GLU A 42 -10.90 -1.57 6.31
N ALA A 43 -11.23 -0.33 6.68
CA ALA A 43 -12.13 0.54 5.93
C ALA A 43 -11.58 0.85 4.52
N GLU A 44 -10.28 1.13 4.39
CA GLU A 44 -9.62 1.35 3.10
C GLU A 44 -9.74 0.12 2.18
N GLN A 45 -9.42 -1.09 2.68
CA GLN A 45 -9.53 -2.30 1.86
C GLN A 45 -10.98 -2.71 1.55
N ALA A 46 -11.90 -2.52 2.50
CA ALA A 46 -13.32 -2.75 2.29
C ALA A 46 -13.90 -1.79 1.24
N SER A 47 -13.44 -0.53 1.21
CA SER A 47 -13.87 0.44 0.19
C SER A 47 -13.51 0.00 -1.24
N ALA A 48 -12.44 -0.78 -1.39
CA ALA A 48 -11.98 -1.33 -2.66
C ALA A 48 -12.50 -2.75 -2.94
N GLY A 49 -13.41 -3.29 -2.10
CA GLY A 49 -13.95 -4.64 -2.25
C GLY A 49 -12.94 -5.77 -2.04
N LEU A 50 -11.82 -5.50 -1.37
CA LEU A 50 -10.77 -6.49 -1.10
C LEU A 50 -11.13 -7.43 0.05
N ASP A 51 -12.11 -7.05 0.88
CA ASP A 51 -12.69 -7.85 1.96
C ASP A 51 -13.60 -8.97 1.44
N SER A 52 -14.02 -8.88 0.17
CA SER A 52 -15.03 -9.71 -0.47
C SER A 52 -14.53 -10.40 -1.76
N LEU A 53 -13.21 -10.53 -1.90
CA LEU A 53 -12.58 -11.20 -3.04
C LEU A 53 -13.08 -12.64 -3.22
N SER A 54 -13.39 -12.99 -4.47
CA SER A 54 -13.57 -14.39 -4.84
C SER A 54 -12.26 -15.17 -4.63
N ARG A 55 -12.35 -16.50 -4.48
CA ARG A 55 -11.17 -17.35 -4.32
C ARG A 55 -10.14 -17.16 -5.44
N SER A 56 -10.59 -17.05 -6.69
CA SER A 56 -9.71 -16.85 -7.85
C SER A 56 -9.01 -15.48 -7.84
N GLN A 57 -9.71 -14.44 -7.38
CA GLN A 57 -9.10 -13.12 -7.22
C GLN A 57 -8.06 -13.16 -6.10
N TYR A 58 -8.40 -13.74 -4.94
CA TYR A 58 -7.45 -13.90 -3.83
C TYR A 58 -6.17 -14.65 -4.25
N GLU A 59 -6.30 -15.77 -4.97
CA GLU A 59 -5.15 -16.51 -5.51
C GLU A 59 -4.32 -15.68 -6.51
N THR A 60 -4.97 -14.79 -7.26
CA THR A 60 -4.28 -13.86 -8.17
C THR A 60 -3.51 -12.79 -7.41
N PHE A 61 -4.13 -12.16 -6.40
CA PHE A 61 -3.46 -11.19 -5.54
C PHE A 61 -2.25 -11.80 -4.81
N GLN A 62 -2.37 -13.02 -4.29
CA GLN A 62 -1.26 -13.70 -3.63
C GLN A 62 -0.06 -13.90 -4.58
N ARG A 63 -0.32 -14.39 -5.81
CA ARG A 63 0.73 -14.56 -6.82
C ARG A 63 1.38 -13.23 -7.22
N LEU A 64 0.58 -12.18 -7.38
CA LEU A 64 1.08 -10.86 -7.73
C LEU A 64 1.92 -10.24 -6.59
N ASN A 65 1.48 -10.37 -5.34
CA ASN A 65 2.23 -9.93 -4.16
C ASN A 65 3.57 -10.67 -4.04
N GLU A 66 3.58 -11.99 -4.23
CA GLU A 66 4.81 -12.79 -4.21
C GLU A 66 5.79 -12.32 -5.30
N THR A 67 5.33 -12.22 -6.55
CA THR A 67 6.16 -11.78 -7.68
C THR A 67 6.73 -10.37 -7.43
N TYR A 68 5.89 -9.46 -6.92
CA TYR A 68 6.29 -8.09 -6.62
C TYR A 68 7.34 -8.05 -5.50
N ARG A 69 7.14 -8.81 -4.41
CA ARG A 69 8.07 -8.88 -3.28
C ARG A 69 9.41 -9.49 -3.68
N GLU A 70 9.41 -10.53 -4.51
CA GLU A 70 10.64 -11.12 -5.04
C GLU A 70 11.45 -10.12 -5.87
N ARG A 71 10.78 -9.27 -6.64
CA ARG A 71 11.44 -8.29 -7.50
C ARG A 71 11.96 -7.06 -6.75
N PHE A 72 11.18 -6.51 -5.82
CA PHE A 72 11.48 -5.21 -5.21
C PHE A 72 11.89 -5.29 -3.74
N GLY A 73 11.62 -6.41 -3.06
CA GLY A 73 12.02 -6.63 -1.66
C GLY A 73 11.20 -5.87 -0.62
N PHE A 74 10.01 -5.38 -0.99
CA PHE A 74 9.00 -4.77 -0.13
C PHE A 74 7.58 -5.04 -0.68
N PRO A 75 6.52 -4.94 0.14
CA PRO A 75 5.11 -5.13 -0.25
C PRO A 75 4.63 -4.16 -1.33
N PHE A 76 3.60 -4.56 -2.09
CA PHE A 76 2.94 -3.64 -3.01
C PHE A 76 2.12 -2.61 -2.22
N VAL A 77 2.32 -1.32 -2.52
CA VAL A 77 1.61 -0.22 -1.86
C VAL A 77 0.91 0.64 -2.91
N MET A 78 -0.39 0.87 -2.70
CA MET A 78 -1.23 1.71 -3.54
C MET A 78 -2.38 2.27 -2.70
N ALA A 79 -2.73 3.54 -2.90
CA ALA A 79 -3.97 4.11 -2.40
C ALA A 79 -5.16 3.46 -3.13
N VAL A 80 -6.01 2.75 -2.39
CA VAL A 80 -7.11 1.95 -2.95
C VAL A 80 -8.48 2.62 -2.87
N LYS A 81 -8.54 3.85 -2.35
CA LYS A 81 -9.81 4.56 -2.20
C LYS A 81 -10.42 4.79 -3.59
N ASP A 82 -11.70 4.43 -3.74
CA ASP A 82 -12.46 4.50 -5.00
C ASP A 82 -11.95 3.58 -6.13
N GLU A 83 -11.03 2.66 -5.84
CA GLU A 83 -10.55 1.64 -6.77
C GLU A 83 -11.35 0.33 -6.66
N ASN A 84 -11.11 -0.59 -7.59
CA ASN A 84 -11.68 -1.94 -7.56
C ASN A 84 -10.60 -3.02 -7.73
N PRO A 85 -10.89 -4.29 -7.38
CA PRO A 85 -9.86 -5.34 -7.39
C PRO A 85 -9.21 -5.57 -8.76
N ASP A 86 -9.95 -5.42 -9.86
CA ASP A 86 -9.42 -5.62 -11.20
C ASP A 86 -8.47 -4.48 -11.60
N ALA A 87 -8.80 -3.24 -11.23
CA ALA A 87 -7.94 -2.08 -11.44
C ALA A 87 -6.64 -2.20 -10.63
N ILE A 88 -6.73 -2.66 -9.38
CA ILE A 88 -5.56 -2.88 -8.52
C ILE A 88 -4.69 -4.01 -9.09
N ALA A 89 -5.27 -5.13 -9.50
CA ALA A 89 -4.52 -6.23 -10.12
C ALA A 89 -3.78 -5.76 -11.39
N ALA A 90 -4.46 -5.01 -12.27
CA ALA A 90 -3.83 -4.41 -13.45
C ALA A 90 -2.70 -3.42 -13.07
N ALA A 91 -2.83 -2.72 -11.94
CA ALA A 91 -1.77 -1.85 -11.43
C ALA A 91 -0.55 -2.65 -10.94
N MET A 92 -0.76 -3.75 -10.22
CA MET A 92 0.31 -4.65 -9.81
C MET A 92 1.04 -5.23 -11.02
N GLU A 93 0.30 -5.72 -12.02
CA GLU A 93 0.87 -6.28 -13.25
C GLU A 93 1.72 -5.26 -14.00
N ARG A 94 1.25 -4.02 -14.14
CA ARG A 94 2.01 -2.96 -14.82
C ARG A 94 3.26 -2.54 -14.02
N ARG A 95 3.11 -2.38 -12.70
CA ARG A 95 4.18 -1.89 -11.81
C ARG A 95 5.25 -2.94 -11.59
N VAL A 96 4.92 -4.23 -11.75
CA VAL A 96 5.95 -5.26 -11.74
C VAL A 96 7.02 -4.98 -12.78
N ASP A 97 6.71 -4.39 -13.93
CA ASP A 97 7.67 -4.12 -15.00
C ASP A 97 8.55 -2.87 -14.80
N HIS A 98 8.32 -2.10 -13.74
CA HIS A 98 9.13 -0.92 -13.44
C HIS A 98 10.59 -1.25 -13.12
N SER A 99 11.46 -0.24 -13.27
CA SER A 99 12.80 -0.27 -12.68
C SER A 99 12.71 -0.16 -11.16
N GLU A 100 13.66 -0.74 -10.42
CA GLU A 100 13.68 -0.64 -8.94
C GLU A 100 13.62 0.81 -8.45
N SER A 101 14.33 1.73 -9.12
CA SER A 101 14.33 3.15 -8.74
C SER A 101 12.99 3.84 -9.01
N THR A 102 12.30 3.47 -10.09
CA THR A 102 10.97 4.00 -10.41
C THR A 102 9.98 3.50 -9.38
N GLU A 103 9.97 2.19 -9.13
CA GLU A 103 8.99 1.58 -8.25
C GLU A 103 9.16 2.00 -6.80
N PHE A 104 10.40 2.15 -6.33
CA PHE A 104 10.67 2.65 -4.99
C PHE A 104 10.09 4.06 -4.79
N ARG A 105 10.21 4.95 -5.80
CA ARG A 105 9.61 6.29 -5.75
C ARG A 105 8.10 6.23 -5.80
N THR A 106 7.54 5.46 -6.75
CA THR A 106 6.09 5.27 -6.88
C THR A 106 5.48 4.76 -5.58
N ALA A 107 6.09 3.75 -4.95
CA ALA A 107 5.59 3.23 -3.68
C ALA A 107 5.63 4.27 -2.55
N LEU A 108 6.64 5.13 -2.51
CA LEU A 108 6.67 6.25 -1.54
C LEU A 108 5.57 7.26 -1.83
N ASP A 109 5.34 7.63 -3.09
CA ASP A 109 4.26 8.55 -3.49
C ASP A 109 2.87 8.01 -3.10
N GLU A 110 2.67 6.70 -3.20
CA GLU A 110 1.45 6.02 -2.75
C GLU A 110 1.30 6.08 -1.23
N VAL A 111 2.40 5.91 -0.47
CA VAL A 111 2.39 6.09 0.99
C VAL A 111 2.01 7.53 1.37
N HIS A 112 2.54 8.54 0.66
CA HIS A 112 2.13 9.93 0.83
C HIS A 112 0.64 10.11 0.59
N THR A 113 0.12 9.58 -0.51
CA THR A 113 -1.30 9.66 -0.86
C THR A 113 -2.18 9.03 0.22
N ILE A 114 -1.83 7.85 0.73
CA ILE A 114 -2.54 7.18 1.83
C ILE A 114 -2.54 8.05 3.10
N ALA A 115 -1.41 8.67 3.43
CA ALA A 115 -1.30 9.55 4.59
C ALA A 115 -2.20 10.79 4.45
N GLU A 116 -2.23 11.42 3.29
CA GLU A 116 -3.11 12.56 2.98
C GLU A 116 -4.59 12.19 3.11
N LEU A 117 -5.00 11.05 2.55
CA LEU A 117 -6.37 10.57 2.63
C LEU A 117 -6.81 10.35 4.08
N ARG A 118 -5.97 9.72 4.90
CA ARG A 118 -6.25 9.52 6.33
C ARG A 118 -6.33 10.82 7.11
N LEU A 119 -5.47 11.78 6.79
CA LEU A 119 -5.50 13.09 7.41
C LEU A 119 -6.81 13.81 7.06
N ALA A 120 -7.19 13.79 5.77
CA ALA A 120 -8.44 14.37 5.30
C ALA A 120 -9.67 13.75 5.99
N GLU A 121 -9.72 12.42 6.18
CA GLU A 121 -10.81 11.73 6.88
C GLU A 121 -10.95 12.15 8.36
N ARG A 122 -9.83 12.42 9.03
CA ARG A 122 -9.82 12.94 10.41
C ARG A 122 -10.37 14.37 10.52
N PHE A 123 -10.20 15.19 9.48
CA PHE A 123 -10.67 16.59 9.47
C PHE A 123 -12.04 16.80 8.82
N SER A 124 -12.50 15.86 8.00
CA SER A 124 -13.85 15.90 7.39
C SER A 124 -14.94 15.27 8.26
N SER A 125 -14.55 14.63 9.37
CA SER A 125 -15.45 14.10 10.40
C SER A 125 -15.75 15.11 11.54
N GLY A 126 -15.54 16.41 11.29
CA GLY A 126 -15.75 17.51 12.26
C GLY A 126 -16.98 18.36 11.95
#